data_AF-A0A9P7DUM6-F1
#
_entry.id   AF-A0A9P7DUM6-F1
#
_cell.length_a   1.000
_cell.length_b   1.000
_cell.length_c   1.000
_cell.angle_alpha   90.00
_cell.angle_beta   90.00
_cell.angle_gamma   90.00
#
_symmetry.space_group_name_H-M   'P 1'
#
loop_
_entity.id
_entity.type
_entity.pdbx_description
1 polymer ?
#
loop_
_entity_poly.entity_id
_entity_poly.type
_entity_poly.pdbx_seq_one_letter_code
_entity_poly.pdbx_strand_id
1 'polypeptide(L)'
;MKYVSGTKLDERIIRCDLDLGYKEGRQFGRGKSGGQVRDEHRQDYDPGRGGWGAQAQRLEAERRREVEERYADAQEGPGAVAGGGGDWKESETAVPSRKRGRSPDDEGDNVRMVCSSRFQVIQ
;
A
#
# COMPACT_ATOMS: atom_id res chain seq x y z
N MET A 1 27.98 15.04 -27.29
CA MET A 1 27.57 13.79 -27.96
C MET A 1 26.17 14.02 -28.57
N LYS A 2 26.08 14.41 -29.85
CA LYS A 2 24.85 15.03 -30.40
C LYS A 2 23.71 14.03 -30.71
N TYR A 3 24.04 12.81 -31.10
CA TYR A 3 23.06 11.89 -31.69
C TYR A 3 22.44 10.88 -30.70
N VAL A 4 23.07 10.67 -29.55
CA VAL A 4 22.63 9.67 -28.55
C VAL A 4 22.02 10.32 -27.32
N SER A 5 22.52 11.49 -26.89
CA SER A 5 21.93 12.23 -25.77
C SER A 5 20.51 12.67 -26.12
N GLY A 6 19.56 12.45 -25.22
CA GLY A 6 18.15 12.83 -25.40
C GLY A 6 17.29 11.80 -26.12
N THR A 7 17.86 10.68 -26.57
CA THR A 7 17.06 9.55 -27.08
C THR A 7 16.49 8.71 -25.93
N LYS A 8 15.55 7.81 -26.26
CA LYS A 8 14.97 6.87 -25.30
C LYS A 8 15.78 5.56 -25.27
N LEU A 9 16.08 5.09 -24.07
CA LEU A 9 16.60 3.75 -23.78
C LEU A 9 15.79 3.16 -22.63
N ASP A 10 15.23 1.96 -22.80
CA ASP A 10 14.28 1.34 -21.86
C ASP A 10 13.18 2.31 -21.40
N GLU A 11 12.59 3.02 -22.37
CA GLU A 11 11.53 4.04 -22.17
C GLU A 11 11.97 5.32 -21.43
N ARG A 12 13.27 5.47 -21.14
CA ARG A 12 13.83 6.60 -20.38
C ARG A 12 14.68 7.50 -21.26
N ILE A 13 14.58 8.81 -21.03
CA ILE A 13 15.46 9.77 -21.70
C ILE A 13 16.84 9.72 -21.03
N ILE A 14 17.87 9.38 -21.81
CA ILE A 14 19.25 9.32 -21.33
C ILE A 14 20.02 10.61 -21.62
N ARG A 15 20.98 10.94 -20.75
CA ARG A 15 21.95 12.04 -20.94
C ARG A 15 23.34 11.46 -21.05
N CYS A 16 24.10 11.89 -22.06
CA CYS A 16 25.48 11.45 -22.26
C CYS A 16 26.40 12.66 -22.25
N ASP A 17 27.34 12.68 -21.31
CA ASP A 17 28.38 13.71 -21.18
C ASP A 17 29.75 13.12 -21.55
N LEU A 18 30.70 13.99 -21.91
CA LEU A 18 32.08 13.57 -22.15
C LEU A 18 32.81 13.39 -20.82
N ASP A 19 33.51 12.27 -20.67
CA ASP A 19 34.25 11.93 -19.47
C ASP A 19 35.76 11.76 -19.76
N LEU A 20 36.61 12.07 -18.78
CA LEU A 20 38.07 11.99 -18.91
C LEU A 20 38.61 10.54 -19.02
N GLY A 21 37.75 9.53 -18.90
CA GLY A 21 38.09 8.12 -19.10
C GLY A 21 38.02 7.28 -17.82
N TYR A 22 37.90 5.97 -17.99
CA TYR A 22 37.73 5.04 -16.87
C TYR A 22 38.93 5.01 -15.92
N LYS A 23 38.64 4.92 -14.61
CA LYS A 23 39.60 4.62 -13.55
C LYS A 23 38.91 3.77 -12.49
N GLU A 24 39.66 2.90 -11.82
CA GLU A 24 39.13 2.07 -10.74
C GLU A 24 38.52 2.94 -9.62
N GLY A 25 37.41 2.46 -9.06
CA GLY A 25 36.59 3.15 -8.08
C GLY A 25 35.53 4.08 -8.69
N ARG A 26 35.67 4.50 -9.96
CA ARG A 26 34.69 5.40 -10.59
C ARG A 26 33.38 4.73 -10.97
N GLN A 27 33.37 3.39 -11.05
CA GLN A 27 32.18 2.57 -11.31
C GLN A 27 31.14 2.63 -10.18
N PHE A 28 31.58 2.92 -8.96
CA PHE A 28 30.69 2.99 -7.81
C PHE A 28 30.03 4.37 -7.69
N GLY A 29 28.78 4.37 -7.21
CA GLY A 29 28.10 5.58 -6.80
C GLY A 29 28.82 6.25 -5.63
N ARG A 30 28.69 7.58 -5.51
CA ARG A 30 29.30 8.36 -4.40
C ARG A 30 28.29 8.78 -3.33
N GLY A 31 27.06 8.25 -3.39
CA GLY A 31 26.06 8.47 -2.35
C GLY A 31 26.46 7.75 -1.05
N LYS A 32 26.07 8.30 0.09
CA LYS A 32 26.20 7.68 1.42
C LYS A 32 25.56 6.30 1.49
N SER A 33 24.51 6.07 0.71
CA SER A 33 23.81 4.79 0.58
C SER A 33 24.53 3.78 -0.34
N GLY A 34 25.61 4.19 -1.00
CA GLY A 34 26.32 3.43 -2.05
C GLY A 34 25.79 3.68 -3.47
N GLY A 35 24.62 4.30 -3.60
CA GLY A 35 24.02 4.66 -4.88
C GLY A 35 24.58 5.96 -5.49
N GLN A 36 23.88 6.48 -6.51
CA GLN A 36 24.21 7.79 -7.08
C GLN A 36 23.82 8.92 -6.11
N VAL A 37 24.67 9.95 -6.00
CA VAL A 37 24.44 11.11 -5.12
C VAL A 37 23.11 11.81 -5.45
N ARG A 38 22.77 11.90 -6.73
CA ARG A 38 21.52 12.50 -7.20
C ARG A 38 20.28 11.79 -6.65
N ASP A 39 20.34 10.48 -6.46
CA ASP A 39 19.17 9.67 -6.11
C ASP A 39 18.89 9.71 -4.59
N GLU A 40 19.79 10.26 -3.77
CA GLU A 40 19.62 10.29 -2.30
C GLU A 40 18.52 11.24 -1.83
N HIS A 41 18.43 12.42 -2.43
CA HIS A 41 17.50 13.50 -2.07
C HIS A 41 16.25 13.53 -2.97
N ARG A 42 16.06 12.49 -3.77
CA ARG A 42 14.95 12.42 -4.72
C ARG A 42 13.63 12.16 -3.99
N GLN A 43 12.59 12.90 -4.37
CA GLN A 43 11.26 12.78 -3.76
C GLN A 43 10.27 11.98 -4.62
N ASP A 44 10.46 11.89 -5.93
CA ASP A 44 9.63 11.09 -6.82
C ASP A 44 9.89 9.58 -6.68
N TYR A 45 8.83 8.79 -6.83
CA TYR A 45 8.91 7.34 -6.94
C TYR A 45 9.23 6.93 -8.38
N ASP A 46 10.29 6.14 -8.55
CA ASP A 46 10.69 5.61 -9.86
C ASP A 46 11.14 4.15 -9.72
N PRO A 47 10.35 3.19 -10.22
CA PRO A 47 10.66 1.76 -10.09
C PRO A 47 11.97 1.38 -10.80
N GLY A 48 12.31 2.04 -11.90
CA GLY A 48 13.56 1.82 -12.66
C GLY A 48 14.82 2.35 -11.97
N ARG A 49 14.68 2.90 -10.75
CA ARG A 49 15.77 3.34 -9.86
C ARG A 49 15.61 2.82 -8.42
N GLY A 50 14.83 1.76 -8.22
CA GLY A 50 14.62 1.16 -6.90
C GLY A 50 13.57 1.85 -6.04
N GLY A 51 12.67 2.63 -6.65
CA GLY A 51 11.54 3.28 -5.97
C GLY A 51 11.86 4.69 -5.46
N TRP A 52 11.52 4.96 -4.20
CA TRP A 52 11.76 6.26 -3.54
C TRP A 52 13.25 6.56 -3.39
N GLY A 53 13.63 7.84 -3.21
CA GLY A 53 15.02 8.20 -2.89
C GLY A 53 15.50 7.58 -1.57
N ALA A 54 16.81 7.37 -1.44
CA ALA A 54 17.39 6.64 -0.30
C ALA A 54 17.03 7.27 1.07
N GLN A 55 16.97 8.60 1.15
CA GLN A 55 16.57 9.28 2.39
C GLN A 55 15.09 9.10 2.71
N ALA A 56 14.23 9.17 1.69
CA ALA A 56 12.80 8.96 1.85
C ALA A 56 12.50 7.52 2.32
N GLN A 57 13.15 6.52 1.71
CA GLN A 57 13.03 5.12 2.16
C GLN A 57 13.50 4.94 3.60
N ARG A 58 14.63 5.56 3.97
CA ARG A 58 15.17 5.47 5.33
C ARG A 58 14.21 6.07 6.35
N LEU A 59 13.67 7.26 6.07
CA LEU A 59 12.72 7.94 6.95
C LEU A 59 11.42 7.15 7.11
N GLU A 60 10.92 6.53 6.04
CA GLU A 60 9.74 5.68 6.10
C GLU A 60 10.00 4.40 6.92
N ALA A 61 11.16 3.78 6.75
CA ALA A 61 11.55 2.61 7.53
C ALA A 61 11.73 2.93 9.03
N GLU A 62 12.31 4.09 9.34
CA GLU A 62 12.46 4.59 10.72
C GLU A 62 11.10 4.83 11.36
N ARG A 63 10.20 5.55 10.67
CA ARG A 63 8.82 5.76 11.13
C ARG A 63 8.08 4.45 11.37
N ARG A 64 8.26 3.46 10.48
CA ARG A 64 7.65 2.13 10.65
C ARG A 64 8.16 1.42 11.90
N ARG A 65 9.46 1.49 12.16
CA ARG A 65 10.09 0.93 13.37
C ARG A 65 9.60 1.61 14.64
N GLU A 66 9.52 2.93 14.65
CA GLU A 66 8.99 3.69 15.80
C GLU A 66 7.53 3.33 16.10
N VAL A 67 6.71 3.17 15.07
CA VAL A 67 5.32 2.72 15.22
C VAL A 67 5.27 1.29 15.78
N GLU A 68 6.06 0.38 15.23
CA GLU A 68 6.13 -1.01 15.70
C GLU A 68 6.61 -1.09 17.16
N GLU A 69 7.64 -0.34 17.53
CA GLU A 69 8.14 -0.24 18.91
C GLU A 69 7.09 0.32 19.87
N ARG A 70 6.36 1.37 19.44
CA ARG A 70 5.26 1.96 20.22
C ARG A 70 4.13 0.97 20.52
N TYR A 71 3.88 0.02 19.63
CA TYR A 71 2.81 -0.98 19.79
C TYR A 71 3.32 -2.36 20.26
N ALA A 72 4.62 -2.50 20.51
CA ALA A 72 5.22 -3.76 20.95
C ALA A 72 4.76 -4.17 22.37
N ASP A 73 4.52 -3.19 23.23
CA ASP A 73 4.05 -3.36 24.61
C ASP A 73 2.57 -3.78 24.70
N ALA A 74 1.75 -3.39 23.73
CA ALA A 74 0.33 -3.79 23.65
C ALA A 74 0.13 -5.30 23.41
N GLN A 75 1.19 -6.02 23.01
CA GLN A 75 1.16 -7.47 22.76
C GLN A 75 1.49 -8.32 24.01
N GLU A 76 2.18 -7.76 25.01
CA GLU A 76 2.73 -8.51 26.16
C GLU A 76 2.36 -7.83 27.49
N GLY A 77 1.07 -7.81 27.81
CA GLY A 77 0.55 -7.31 29.08
C GLY A 77 -0.68 -8.08 29.55
N PRO A 78 -1.02 -8.07 30.86
CA PRO A 78 -2.27 -8.65 31.35
C PRO A 78 -3.46 -7.84 30.81
N GLY A 79 -3.98 -8.27 29.65
CA GLY A 79 -4.97 -7.51 28.85
C GLY A 79 -4.65 -7.47 27.35
N ALA A 80 -3.51 -8.02 26.90
CA ALA A 80 -3.22 -8.20 25.48
C ALA A 80 -4.32 -9.02 24.82
N VAL A 81 -4.97 -8.44 23.80
CA VAL A 81 -6.04 -9.08 23.06
C VAL A 81 -5.50 -10.35 22.40
N ALA A 82 -5.97 -11.51 22.87
CA ALA A 82 -5.65 -12.79 22.26
C ALA A 82 -6.01 -12.73 20.77
N GLY A 83 -5.11 -13.21 19.91
CA GLY A 83 -5.29 -13.30 18.46
C GLY A 83 -6.41 -14.28 18.07
N GLY A 84 -7.65 -13.96 18.44
CA GLY A 84 -8.85 -14.72 18.16
C GLY A 84 -9.45 -14.32 16.82
N GLY A 85 -8.73 -14.61 15.74
CA GLY A 85 -9.18 -14.41 14.36
C GLY A 85 -9.27 -15.72 13.56
N GLY A 86 -9.42 -16.86 14.24
CA GLY A 86 -9.29 -18.19 13.61
C GLY A 86 -10.60 -18.89 13.22
N ASP A 87 -11.77 -18.38 13.61
CA ASP A 87 -13.04 -19.12 13.53
C ASP A 87 -14.06 -18.46 12.58
N TRP A 88 -13.64 -18.18 11.35
CA TRP A 88 -14.59 -17.91 10.24
C TRP A 88 -14.56 -19.01 9.18
N LYS A 89 -13.81 -20.10 9.42
CA LYS A 89 -13.86 -21.29 8.57
C LYS A 89 -15.00 -22.19 9.06
N GLU A 90 -16.18 -21.84 8.57
CA GLU A 90 -17.43 -22.60 8.59
C GLU A 90 -17.19 -24.11 8.60
N SER A 91 -17.46 -24.75 9.75
CA SER A 91 -17.70 -26.18 9.80
C SER A 91 -19.20 -26.39 9.78
N GLU A 92 -19.68 -27.15 8.80
CA GLU A 92 -21.08 -27.53 8.61
C GLU A 92 -21.59 -28.31 9.83
N THR A 93 -22.05 -27.60 10.86
CA THR A 93 -22.94 -28.18 11.87
C THR A 93 -24.01 -27.17 12.21
N ALA A 94 -25.20 -27.41 11.65
CA ALA A 94 -26.39 -26.66 11.94
C ALA A 94 -26.78 -26.82 13.43
N VAL A 95 -26.83 -25.70 14.17
CA VAL A 95 -27.46 -25.63 15.49
C VAL A 95 -28.48 -24.49 15.46
N PRO A 96 -29.74 -24.73 15.86
CA PRO A 96 -30.80 -23.74 15.70
C PRO A 96 -30.62 -22.57 16.67
N SER A 97 -30.44 -21.37 16.10
CA SER A 97 -30.37 -20.10 16.81
C SER A 97 -31.68 -19.81 17.54
N ARG A 98 -31.63 -19.61 18.86
CA ARG A 98 -32.74 -19.05 19.66
C ARG A 98 -32.90 -17.56 19.34
N LYS A 99 -33.36 -17.23 18.14
CA LYS A 99 -33.89 -15.89 17.86
C LYS A 99 -35.22 -15.74 18.59
N ARG A 100 -35.27 -14.81 19.54
CA ARG A 100 -36.53 -14.36 20.15
C ARG A 100 -37.44 -13.86 19.03
N GLY A 101 -38.52 -14.58 18.77
CA GLY A 101 -39.51 -14.23 17.76
C GLY A 101 -40.21 -12.91 18.11
N ARG A 102 -40.59 -12.17 17.07
CA ARG A 102 -41.48 -11.00 17.19
C ARG A 102 -42.87 -11.50 17.61
N SER A 103 -43.45 -10.86 18.63
CA SER A 103 -44.76 -11.23 19.20
C SER A 103 -45.90 -11.10 18.16
N PRO A 104 -46.89 -12.01 18.15
CA PRO A 104 -48.02 -11.98 17.21
C PRO A 104 -49.04 -10.84 17.46
N ASP A 105 -48.90 -10.04 18.52
CA ASP A 105 -49.79 -8.91 18.84
C ASP A 105 -49.45 -7.59 18.11
N ASP A 106 -48.47 -7.58 17.20
CA ASP A 106 -48.06 -6.38 16.44
C ASP A 106 -48.83 -6.26 15.10
N GLU A 107 -50.17 -6.34 15.16
CA GLU A 107 -51.07 -6.03 14.03
C GLU A 107 -51.32 -4.52 13.99
N GLY A 108 -50.45 -3.79 13.28
CA GLY A 108 -50.57 -2.34 13.04
C GLY A 108 -50.23 -1.99 11.60
N ASP A 109 -51.27 -1.75 10.80
CA ASP A 109 -51.28 -1.26 9.42
C ASP A 109 -50.22 -0.18 9.09
N ASN A 110 -49.47 -0.39 7.99
CA ASN A 110 -49.42 0.58 6.88
C ASN A 110 -48.58 0.07 5.67
N VAL A 111 -49.24 -0.74 4.85
CA VAL A 111 -49.53 -0.45 3.42
C VAL A 111 -48.62 0.58 2.69
N ARG A 112 -47.99 0.09 1.59
CA ARG A 112 -47.42 0.80 0.39
C ARG A 112 -46.05 1.49 0.60
N MET A 113 -45.02 1.33 -0.24
CA MET A 113 -44.96 1.09 -1.69
C MET A 113 -43.72 0.26 -2.06
N VAL A 114 -43.91 -0.80 -2.85
CA VAL A 114 -42.89 -1.27 -3.80
C VAL A 114 -43.26 -0.66 -5.14
N CYS A 115 -42.41 0.20 -5.69
CA CYS A 115 -42.40 0.47 -7.13
C CYS A 115 -40.99 0.22 -7.64
N SER A 116 -40.81 -0.98 -8.20
CA SER A 116 -39.77 -1.27 -9.18
C SER A 116 -40.25 -0.69 -10.51
N SER A 117 -39.59 0.34 -11.01
CA SER A 117 -39.81 0.80 -12.38
C SER A 117 -38.49 0.97 -13.11
N ARG A 118 -38.40 0.12 -14.14
CA ARG A 118 -37.42 -0.01 -15.21
C ARG A 118 -36.92 1.31 -15.77
N PHE A 119 -35.65 1.27 -16.19
CA PHE A 119 -35.06 2.10 -17.23
C PHE A 119 -36.04 2.42 -18.35
N GLN A 120 -36.15 3.70 -18.71
CA GLN A 120 -36.62 4.09 -20.04
C GLN A 120 -35.78 5.29 -20.54
N VAL A 121 -35.14 5.02 -21.66
CA VAL A 121 -34.44 5.95 -22.56
C VAL A 121 -35.46 6.91 -23.18
N ILE A 122 -35.16 8.21 -23.22
CA ILE A 122 -35.74 9.14 -24.21
C ILE A 122 -34.63 10.12 -24.66
N GLN A 123 -34.71 10.45 -25.95
CA GLN A 123 -33.78 11.16 -26.83
C GLN A 123 -33.31 12.54 -26.37
#